data_AF-A0A3Q3L6Z7-F1
#
_entry.id   AF-A0A3Q3L6Z7-F1
#
_cell.length_a   1.000
_cell.length_b   1.000
_cell.length_c   1.000
_cell.angle_alpha   90.00
_cell.angle_beta   90.00
_cell.angle_gamma   90.00
#
_symmetry.space_group_name_H-M   'P 1'
#
loop_
_entity.id
_entity.type
_entity.pdbx_description
1 polymer ?
#
loop_
_entity_poly.entity_id
_entity_poly.type
_entity_poly.pdbx_seq_one_letter_code
_entity_poly.pdbx_strand_id
1 'polypeptide(L)'
;MRFFDQCTRFVEEVDKNPSAVAEVERFKQGPEMRRVQEKIADRLRIAYSLITHDLVEAAFYLCAYEFAIKAINSPWCQLFDDEDAKVMEYASDLREFWKRGYGHDINSKSSCILFHDVFSRLDKAASENKYVKCILTCCGHADTLLPLLTLLGFFKDNETLTSLNYATQTQRSFRTSHMLPYAANLLLVLYDCGDGDLRLQPLLNEKPVTFPGLTEASIPLYQQVKERYRELLQGCDFETECQLLKSLVLRNTKLLSGRAV
;
A
#
# COMPACT_ATOMS: atom_id res chain seq x y z
N MET A 1 -9.33 -6.17 -10.81
CA MET A 1 -8.55 -5.11 -11.49
C MET A 1 -7.10 -5.18 -11.03
N ARG A 2 -6.12 -5.37 -11.92
CA ARG A 2 -4.68 -5.47 -11.58
C ARG A 2 -3.84 -4.61 -12.52
N PHE A 3 -4.03 -3.30 -12.46
CA PHE A 3 -3.37 -2.35 -13.37
C PHE A 3 -1.84 -2.41 -13.24
N PHE A 4 -1.34 -2.70 -12.04
CA PHE A 4 0.09 -2.89 -11.78
C PHE A 4 0.73 -4.03 -12.59
N ASP A 5 -0.02 -5.09 -12.94
CA ASP A 5 0.51 -6.21 -13.76
C ASP A 5 0.78 -5.78 -15.21
N GLN A 6 0.10 -4.74 -15.68
CA GLN A 6 0.27 -4.18 -17.02
C GLN A 6 1.29 -3.03 -17.04
N CYS A 7 1.74 -2.59 -15.86
CA CYS A 7 2.68 -1.48 -15.73
C CYS A 7 4.12 -1.99 -15.88
N THR A 8 4.69 -1.92 -17.09
CA THR A 8 6.02 -2.49 -17.39
C THR A 8 7.10 -2.00 -16.43
N ARG A 9 7.15 -0.69 -16.15
CA ARG A 9 8.12 -0.13 -15.21
C ARG A 9 7.99 -0.71 -13.80
N PHE A 10 6.77 -0.84 -13.30
CA PHE A 10 6.53 -1.48 -12.00
C PHE A 10 7.04 -2.92 -11.99
N VAL A 11 6.70 -3.71 -13.02
CA VAL A 11 7.08 -5.12 -13.12
C VAL A 11 8.59 -5.30 -13.12
N GLU A 12 9.32 -4.49 -13.90
CA GLU A 12 10.77 -4.64 -14.03
C GLU A 12 11.54 -3.99 -12.88
N GLU A 13 11.15 -2.80 -12.41
CA GLU A 13 11.90 -2.06 -11.37
C GLU A 13 11.59 -2.56 -9.95
N VAL A 14 10.42 -3.17 -9.72
CA VAL A 14 9.96 -3.58 -8.39
C VAL A 14 9.68 -5.08 -8.32
N ASP A 15 8.72 -5.61 -9.10
CA ASP A 15 8.23 -6.98 -8.93
C ASP A 15 9.31 -8.05 -9.19
N LYS A 16 10.08 -7.86 -10.27
CA LYS A 16 11.19 -8.74 -10.67
C LYS A 16 12.53 -8.34 -10.05
N ASN A 17 12.59 -7.26 -9.28
CA ASN A 17 13.84 -6.71 -8.74
C ASN A 17 13.97 -7.05 -7.25
N PRO A 18 14.83 -8.02 -6.85
CA PRO A 18 15.01 -8.37 -5.45
C PRO A 18 15.52 -7.20 -4.59
N SER A 19 16.25 -6.26 -5.20
CA SER A 19 16.80 -5.10 -4.49
C SER A 19 15.71 -4.12 -4.07
N ALA A 20 14.56 -4.10 -4.78
CA ALA A 20 13.43 -3.24 -4.47
C ALA A 20 12.76 -3.59 -3.14
N VAL A 21 12.98 -4.81 -2.63
CA VAL A 21 12.43 -5.32 -1.37
C VAL A 21 13.53 -5.70 -0.37
N ALA A 22 14.73 -5.13 -0.50
CA ALA A 22 15.87 -5.47 0.35
C ALA A 22 15.62 -5.25 1.85
N GLU A 23 14.78 -4.27 2.23
CA GLU A 23 14.36 -4.07 3.62
C GLU A 23 13.56 -5.27 4.16
N VAL A 24 12.71 -5.88 3.33
CA VAL A 24 11.90 -7.04 3.72
C VAL A 24 12.82 -8.20 4.08
N GLU A 25 13.77 -8.52 3.21
CA GLU A 25 14.72 -9.61 3.44
C GLU A 25 15.63 -9.36 4.65
N ARG A 26 16.05 -8.10 4.86
CA ARG A 26 16.81 -7.72 6.06
C ARG A 26 16.00 -7.90 7.35
N PHE A 27 14.72 -7.54 7.34
CA PHE A 27 13.86 -7.73 8.52
C PHE A 27 13.61 -9.20 8.82
N LYS A 28 13.40 -10.04 7.80
CA LYS A 28 13.24 -11.50 7.96
C LYS A 28 14.43 -12.14 8.67
N GLN A 29 15.64 -11.63 8.45
CA GLN A 29 16.88 -12.10 9.07
C GLN A 29 17.23 -11.34 10.36
N GLY A 30 16.41 -10.34 10.72
CA GLY A 30 16.59 -9.43 11.83
C GLY A 30 16.39 -10.09 13.20
N PRO A 31 16.83 -9.42 14.27
CA PRO A 31 16.73 -9.95 15.63
C PRO A 31 15.28 -10.14 16.10
N GLU A 32 14.35 -9.30 15.66
CA GLU A 32 12.93 -9.38 15.99
C GLU A 32 12.33 -10.70 15.50
N MET A 33 12.53 -11.01 14.21
CA MET A 33 12.01 -12.24 13.61
C MET A 33 12.70 -13.47 14.18
N ARG A 34 14.03 -13.40 14.40
CA ARG A 34 14.78 -14.49 15.02
C ARG A 34 14.23 -14.86 16.40
N ARG A 35 13.88 -13.86 17.21
CA ARG A 35 13.27 -14.08 18.53
C ARG A 35 11.93 -14.82 18.41
N VAL A 36 11.11 -14.51 17.41
CA VAL A 36 9.85 -15.23 17.15
C VAL A 36 10.13 -16.69 16.78
N GLN A 37 11.09 -16.93 15.89
CA GLN A 37 11.50 -18.29 15.49
C GLN A 37 11.97 -19.13 16.69
N GLU A 38 12.84 -18.55 17.53
CA GLU A 38 13.36 -19.21 18.74
C GLU A 38 12.23 -19.55 19.72
N LYS A 39 11.32 -18.60 19.99
CA LYS A 39 10.15 -18.82 20.87
C LYS A 39 9.24 -19.95 20.35
N ILE A 40 9.02 -20.03 19.04
CA ILE A 40 8.23 -21.11 18.44
C ILE A 40 8.95 -22.45 18.58
N ALA A 41 10.26 -22.48 18.31
CA ALA A 41 11.07 -23.70 18.44
C ALA A 41 11.08 -24.22 19.89
N ASP A 42 11.19 -23.32 20.87
CA ASP A 42 11.11 -23.63 22.30
C ASP A 42 9.75 -24.22 22.69
N ARG A 43 8.65 -23.60 22.23
CA ARG A 43 7.28 -24.10 22.49
C ARG A 43 7.08 -25.50 21.91
N LEU A 44 7.61 -25.76 20.72
CA LEU A 44 7.52 -27.05 20.03
C LEU A 44 8.56 -28.08 20.50
N ARG A 45 9.56 -27.66 21.27
CA ARG A 45 10.70 -28.49 21.73
C ARG A 45 11.49 -29.12 20.58
N ILE A 46 11.79 -28.33 19.56
CA ILE A 46 12.58 -28.76 18.40
C ILE A 46 13.81 -27.87 18.19
N ALA A 47 14.74 -28.30 17.35
CA ALA A 47 15.95 -27.52 17.05
C ALA A 47 15.62 -26.21 16.31
N TYR A 48 16.27 -25.11 16.70
CA TYR A 48 16.04 -23.78 16.13
C TYR A 48 16.30 -23.72 14.62
N SER A 49 17.26 -24.51 14.13
CA SER A 49 17.60 -24.60 12.70
C SER A 49 16.46 -25.15 11.83
N LEU A 50 15.44 -25.78 12.43
CA LEU A 50 14.27 -26.30 11.71
C LEU A 50 13.17 -25.26 11.53
N ILE A 51 13.19 -24.15 12.28
CA ILE A 51 12.18 -23.09 12.19
C ILE A 51 12.70 -21.98 11.28
N THR A 52 12.30 -21.99 10.01
CA THR A 52 12.57 -20.92 9.05
C THR A 52 11.53 -19.81 9.16
N HIS A 53 11.85 -18.62 8.64
CA HIS A 53 10.89 -17.52 8.51
C HIS A 53 9.61 -17.98 7.81
N ASP A 54 9.74 -18.72 6.70
CA ASP A 54 8.60 -19.14 5.89
C ASP A 54 7.67 -20.10 6.66
N LEU A 55 8.23 -20.92 7.56
CA LEU A 55 7.42 -21.78 8.44
C LEU A 55 6.69 -20.96 9.50
N VAL A 56 7.33 -19.93 10.07
CA VAL A 56 6.70 -19.01 11.01
C VAL A 56 5.56 -18.25 10.32
N GLU A 57 5.81 -17.71 9.13
CA GLU A 57 4.81 -17.02 8.33
C GLU A 57 3.64 -17.94 7.96
N ALA A 58 3.92 -19.17 7.52
CA ALA A 58 2.89 -20.16 7.23
C ALA A 58 2.04 -20.49 8.46
N ALA A 59 2.65 -20.70 9.63
CA ALA A 59 1.93 -20.97 10.88
C ALA A 59 1.03 -19.77 11.28
N PHE A 60 1.53 -18.55 11.15
CA PHE A 60 0.76 -17.33 11.42
C PHE A 60 -0.45 -17.20 10.50
N TYR A 61 -0.26 -17.44 9.19
CA TYR A 61 -1.37 -17.39 8.24
C TYR A 61 -2.35 -18.55 8.40
N LEU A 62 -1.90 -19.75 8.76
CA LEU A 62 -2.81 -20.87 9.08
C LEU A 62 -3.73 -20.50 10.24
N CYS A 63 -3.20 -19.88 11.30
CA CYS A 63 -4.01 -19.32 12.37
C CYS A 63 -5.07 -18.34 11.83
N ALA A 64 -4.64 -17.34 11.06
CA ALA A 64 -5.54 -16.31 10.53
C ALA A 64 -6.62 -16.89 9.59
N TYR A 65 -6.25 -17.80 8.69
CA TYR A 65 -7.17 -18.43 7.75
C TYR A 65 -8.17 -19.36 8.43
N GLU A 66 -7.73 -20.18 9.38
CA GLU A 66 -8.66 -21.05 10.11
C GLU A 66 -9.65 -20.25 10.95
N PHE A 67 -9.20 -19.14 11.53
CA PHE A 67 -10.10 -18.21 12.20
C PHE A 67 -11.09 -17.58 11.20
N ALA A 68 -10.62 -17.03 10.08
CA ALA A 68 -11.48 -16.35 9.11
C ALA A 68 -12.50 -17.29 8.43
N ILE A 69 -12.11 -18.53 8.14
CA ILE A 69 -12.93 -19.49 7.40
C ILE A 69 -13.85 -20.29 8.32
N LYS A 70 -13.34 -20.74 9.48
CA LYS A 70 -14.04 -21.68 10.36
C LYS A 70 -14.51 -21.04 11.67
N ALA A 71 -14.13 -19.79 11.95
CA ALA A 71 -14.35 -19.13 13.24
C ALA A 71 -13.75 -19.91 14.44
N ILE A 72 -12.62 -20.61 14.22
CA ILE A 72 -11.93 -21.41 15.24
C ILE A 72 -10.63 -20.73 15.64
N ASN A 73 -10.37 -20.66 16.95
CA ASN A 73 -9.04 -20.35 17.45
C ASN A 73 -8.14 -21.59 17.31
N SER A 74 -7.36 -21.62 16.25
CA SER A 74 -6.52 -22.76 15.89
C SER A 74 -5.37 -22.96 16.89
N PRO A 75 -4.91 -24.20 17.14
CA PRO A 75 -3.65 -24.43 17.85
C PRO A 75 -2.46 -23.67 17.24
N TRP A 76 -2.49 -23.37 15.94
CA TRP A 76 -1.48 -22.53 15.29
C TRP A 76 -1.38 -21.13 15.93
N CYS A 77 -2.50 -20.57 16.38
CA CYS A 77 -2.53 -19.27 17.05
C CYS A 77 -1.82 -19.30 18.42
N GLN A 78 -1.81 -20.47 19.08
CA GLN A 78 -1.15 -20.64 20.39
C GLN A 78 0.38 -20.67 20.30
N LEU A 79 0.95 -20.69 19.09
CA LEU A 79 2.39 -20.56 18.88
C LEU A 79 2.89 -19.12 19.06
N PHE A 80 2.00 -18.14 18.98
CA PHE A 80 2.31 -16.72 19.04
C PHE A 80 1.75 -16.10 20.31
N ASP A 81 2.37 -15.04 20.80
CA ASP A 81 1.74 -14.07 21.69
C ASP A 81 1.60 -12.71 21.02
N ASP A 82 1.04 -11.73 21.74
CA ASP A 82 0.74 -10.40 21.19
C ASP A 82 2.00 -9.67 20.71
N GLU A 83 3.15 -9.88 21.35
CA GLU A 83 4.41 -9.27 20.93
C GLU A 83 4.94 -9.93 19.65
N ASP A 84 4.83 -11.25 19.54
CA ASP A 84 5.17 -11.97 18.31
C ASP A 84 4.25 -11.54 17.15
N ALA A 85 2.95 -11.36 17.43
CA ALA A 85 1.98 -10.90 16.44
C ALA A 85 2.29 -9.48 15.93
N LYS A 86 2.79 -8.57 16.78
CA LYS A 86 3.23 -7.23 16.36
C LYS A 86 4.45 -7.29 15.43
N VAL A 87 5.38 -8.22 15.66
CA VAL A 87 6.53 -8.44 14.77
C VAL A 87 6.05 -8.97 13.41
N MET A 88 5.13 -9.95 13.40
CA MET A 88 4.55 -10.50 12.17
C MET A 88 3.75 -9.46 11.38
N GLU A 89 3.01 -8.59 12.08
CA GLU A 89 2.30 -7.48 11.48
C GLU A 89 3.28 -6.49 10.83
N TYR A 90 4.36 -6.12 11.53
CA TYR A 90 5.36 -5.23 10.96
C TYR A 90 6.07 -5.84 9.75
N ALA A 91 6.37 -7.14 9.77
CA ALA A 91 6.92 -7.84 8.61
C ALA A 91 5.98 -7.74 7.40
N SER A 92 4.68 -7.90 7.63
CA SER A 92 3.66 -7.75 6.58
C SER A 92 3.56 -6.32 6.08
N ASP A 93 3.55 -5.33 6.98
CA ASP A 93 3.52 -3.92 6.62
C ASP A 93 4.74 -3.52 5.80
N LEU A 94 5.92 -3.98 6.19
CA LEU A 94 7.17 -3.71 5.47
C LEU A 94 7.12 -4.31 4.06
N ARG A 95 6.62 -5.53 3.91
CA ARG A 95 6.43 -6.15 2.59
C ARG A 95 5.51 -5.32 1.71
N GLU A 96 4.33 -4.94 2.21
CA GLU A 96 3.38 -4.17 1.41
C GLU A 96 3.86 -2.74 1.12
N PHE A 97 4.54 -2.10 2.09
CA PHE A 97 5.15 -0.78 1.93
C PHE A 97 6.12 -0.77 0.73
N TRP A 98 7.04 -1.74 0.69
CA TRP A 98 8.07 -1.79 -0.35
C TRP A 98 7.54 -2.36 -1.68
N LYS A 99 6.60 -3.32 -1.66
CA LYS A 99 6.07 -3.91 -2.90
C LYS A 99 4.99 -3.09 -3.58
N ARG A 100 4.11 -2.42 -2.82
CA ARG A 100 2.86 -1.84 -3.35
C ARG A 100 2.54 -0.46 -2.79
N GLY A 101 3.17 -0.06 -1.68
CA GLY A 101 2.97 1.21 -1.00
C GLY A 101 4.04 2.24 -1.33
N TYR A 102 4.45 3.01 -0.31
CA TYR A 102 5.35 4.16 -0.45
C TYR A 102 6.83 3.85 -0.73
N GLY A 103 7.23 2.58 -0.81
CA GLY A 103 8.63 2.21 -1.04
C GLY A 103 9.20 2.72 -2.35
N HIS A 104 8.38 2.75 -3.42
CA HIS A 104 8.78 3.25 -4.73
C HIS A 104 7.69 4.13 -5.34
N ASP A 105 8.10 5.21 -6.01
CA ASP A 105 7.19 6.16 -6.67
C ASP A 105 6.20 5.45 -7.62
N ILE A 106 6.73 4.51 -8.43
CA ILE A 106 5.96 3.76 -9.42
C ILE A 106 4.85 2.89 -8.82
N ASN A 107 4.99 2.47 -7.55
CA ASN A 107 3.99 1.64 -6.87
C ASN A 107 2.63 2.34 -6.87
N SER A 108 2.59 3.58 -6.40
CA SER A 108 1.37 4.39 -6.33
C SER A 108 0.89 4.82 -7.72
N LYS A 109 1.81 5.23 -8.60
CA LYS A 109 1.51 5.70 -9.96
C LYS A 109 0.96 4.62 -10.89
N SER A 110 1.20 3.34 -10.61
CA SER A 110 0.52 2.24 -11.30
C SER A 110 -1.02 2.31 -11.18
N SER A 111 -1.54 3.11 -10.24
CA SER A 111 -2.98 3.35 -10.06
C SER A 111 -3.52 4.63 -10.70
N CYS A 112 -2.71 5.38 -11.48
CA CYS A 112 -3.15 6.60 -12.17
C CYS A 112 -4.47 6.40 -12.94
N ILE A 113 -4.60 5.28 -13.66
CA ILE A 113 -5.82 4.95 -14.43
C ILE A 113 -7.07 4.88 -13.55
N LEU A 114 -6.96 4.27 -12.37
CA LEU A 114 -8.07 4.17 -11.42
C LEU A 114 -8.37 5.53 -10.78
N PHE A 115 -7.33 6.28 -10.43
CA PHE A 115 -7.45 7.64 -9.90
C PHE A 115 -8.21 8.56 -10.86
N HIS A 116 -7.84 8.57 -12.15
CA HIS A 116 -8.52 9.37 -13.17
C HIS A 116 -9.97 8.91 -13.43
N ASP A 117 -10.24 7.60 -13.47
CA ASP A 117 -11.61 7.08 -13.62
C ASP A 117 -12.51 7.51 -12.45
N VAL A 118 -12.00 7.46 -11.22
CA VAL A 118 -12.73 7.91 -10.02
C VAL A 118 -13.10 9.39 -10.12
N PHE A 119 -12.13 10.28 -10.40
CA PHE A 119 -12.39 11.73 -10.45
C PHE A 119 -13.23 12.14 -11.66
N SER A 120 -13.06 11.49 -12.82
CA SER A 120 -13.90 11.71 -13.99
C SER A 120 -15.38 11.41 -13.69
N ARG A 121 -15.64 10.35 -12.91
CA ARG A 121 -17.00 10.00 -12.48
C ARG A 121 -17.54 10.95 -11.43
N LEU A 122 -16.72 11.39 -10.48
CA LEU A 122 -17.12 12.41 -9.50
C LEU A 122 -17.49 13.73 -10.21
N ASP A 123 -16.73 14.14 -11.22
CA ASP A 123 -17.02 15.31 -12.05
C ASP A 123 -18.33 15.16 -12.84
N LYS A 124 -18.58 13.96 -13.38
CA LYS A 124 -19.86 13.65 -14.04
C LYS A 124 -21.04 13.71 -13.06
N ALA A 125 -20.89 13.16 -11.85
CA ALA A 125 -21.92 13.22 -10.81
C ALA A 125 -22.19 14.66 -10.35
N ALA A 126 -21.13 15.46 -10.18
CA ALA A 126 -21.21 16.87 -9.82
C ALA A 126 -21.93 17.73 -10.87
N SER A 127 -21.81 17.40 -12.15
CA SER A 127 -22.36 18.20 -13.26
C SER A 127 -23.79 17.82 -13.65
N GLU A 128 -24.14 16.54 -13.60
CA GLU A 128 -25.46 16.09 -14.06
C GLU A 128 -26.58 16.37 -13.06
N ASN A 129 -26.27 16.73 -11.81
CA ASN A 129 -27.19 16.92 -10.67
C ASN A 129 -28.30 15.86 -10.59
N LYS A 130 -28.03 14.66 -11.12
CA LYS A 130 -28.94 13.53 -11.06
C LYS A 130 -28.63 12.80 -9.77
N TYR A 131 -29.67 12.51 -9.01
CA TYR A 131 -29.70 11.53 -7.91
C TYR A 131 -29.39 10.09 -8.40
N VAL A 132 -28.41 9.93 -9.28
CA VAL A 132 -27.82 8.62 -9.52
C VAL A 132 -27.01 8.36 -8.27
N LYS A 133 -27.55 7.50 -7.42
CA LYS A 133 -26.79 6.70 -6.48
C LYS A 133 -25.72 5.99 -7.31
N CYS A 134 -24.61 6.67 -7.59
CA CYS A 134 -23.49 6.11 -8.34
C CYS A 134 -22.74 5.22 -7.36
N ILE A 135 -23.38 4.13 -6.96
CA ILE A 135 -22.73 3.07 -6.19
C ILE A 135 -21.86 2.34 -7.20
N LEU A 136 -20.66 2.88 -7.40
CA LEU A 136 -19.64 2.18 -8.13
C LEU A 136 -18.94 1.23 -7.16
N THR A 137 -19.30 -0.05 -7.23
CA THR A 137 -18.61 -1.09 -6.47
C THR A 137 -17.47 -1.64 -7.31
N CYS A 138 -16.27 -1.16 -7.06
CA CYS A 138 -15.05 -1.67 -7.66
C CYS A 138 -14.49 -2.81 -6.80
N CYS A 139 -14.60 -4.06 -7.27
CA CYS A 139 -13.96 -5.19 -6.61
C CYS A 139 -12.51 -5.35 -7.11
N GLY A 140 -11.56 -5.13 -6.21
CA GLY A 140 -10.13 -5.29 -6.44
C GLY A 140 -9.50 -6.30 -5.49
N HIS A 141 -8.19 -6.43 -5.58
CA HIS A 141 -7.39 -7.05 -4.53
C HIS A 141 -6.89 -5.96 -3.56
N ALA A 142 -6.35 -6.37 -2.41
CA ALA A 142 -5.62 -5.44 -1.53
C ALA A 142 -4.54 -4.67 -2.32
N ASP A 143 -3.85 -5.36 -3.23
CA ASP A 143 -2.84 -4.82 -4.14
C ASP A 143 -3.37 -3.82 -5.18
N THR A 144 -4.70 -3.70 -5.33
CA THR A 144 -5.33 -2.66 -6.16
C THR A 144 -5.64 -1.42 -5.32
N LEU A 145 -6.13 -1.62 -4.09
CA LEU A 145 -6.56 -0.54 -3.21
C LEU A 145 -5.35 0.19 -2.60
N LEU A 146 -4.29 -0.54 -2.22
CA LEU A 146 -3.11 0.05 -1.59
C LEU A 146 -2.39 1.09 -2.48
N PRO A 147 -2.10 0.83 -3.76
CA PRO A 147 -1.56 1.85 -4.66
C PRO A 147 -2.43 3.11 -4.75
N LEU A 148 -3.76 2.97 -4.78
CA LEU A 148 -4.66 4.13 -4.83
C LEU A 148 -4.64 4.92 -3.53
N LEU A 149 -4.68 4.25 -2.37
CA LEU A 149 -4.58 4.91 -1.06
C LEU A 149 -3.26 5.67 -0.93
N THR A 150 -2.17 5.05 -1.37
CA THR A 150 -0.86 5.70 -1.31
C THR A 150 -0.71 6.85 -2.31
N LEU A 151 -1.29 6.74 -3.52
CA LEU A 151 -1.36 7.81 -4.51
C LEU A 151 -2.16 9.02 -3.99
N LEU A 152 -3.24 8.77 -3.25
CA LEU A 152 -4.01 9.80 -2.55
C LEU A 152 -3.28 10.36 -1.31
N GLY A 153 -2.13 9.80 -0.94
CA GLY A 153 -1.30 10.26 0.17
C GLY A 153 -1.75 9.77 1.56
N PHE A 154 -2.71 8.85 1.65
CA PHE A 154 -3.22 8.38 2.93
C PHE A 154 -2.19 7.52 3.68
N PHE A 155 -2.14 7.67 5.01
CA PHE A 155 -1.29 6.87 5.89
C PHE A 155 0.21 6.96 5.59
N LYS A 156 0.66 8.09 5.05
CA LYS A 156 2.08 8.35 4.85
C LYS A 156 2.75 8.73 6.18
N ASP A 157 3.67 7.90 6.63
CA ASP A 157 4.51 8.20 7.80
C ASP A 157 5.57 9.27 7.50
N ASN A 158 6.00 9.96 8.55
CA ASN A 158 7.10 10.94 8.47
C ASN A 158 8.46 10.27 8.19
N GLU A 159 8.65 9.09 8.78
CA GLU A 159 9.85 8.27 8.58
C GLU A 159 9.49 7.06 7.72
N THR A 160 10.35 6.75 6.74
CA THR A 160 10.22 5.56 5.90
C THR A 160 10.27 4.29 6.74
N LEU A 161 9.41 3.31 6.45
CA LEU A 161 9.44 2.00 7.10
C LEU A 161 10.66 1.20 6.61
N THR A 162 11.47 0.70 7.54
CA THR A 162 12.71 -0.02 7.26
C THR A 162 12.87 -1.24 8.16
N SER A 163 13.78 -2.14 7.82
CA SER A 163 14.15 -3.27 8.66
C SER A 163 14.70 -2.90 10.05
N LEU A 164 15.08 -1.65 10.28
CA LEU A 164 15.79 -1.23 11.49
C LEU A 164 14.94 -0.41 12.47
N ASN A 165 13.77 0.08 12.04
CA ASN A 165 12.97 1.02 12.84
C ASN A 165 11.68 0.42 13.40
N TYR A 166 11.57 -0.91 13.51
CA TYR A 166 10.43 -1.57 14.17
C TYR A 166 10.12 -0.98 15.56
N ALA A 167 11.15 -0.81 16.40
CA ALA A 167 10.99 -0.33 17.77
C ALA A 167 10.45 1.11 17.88
N THR A 168 10.77 1.97 16.90
CA THR A 168 10.30 3.36 16.87
C THR A 168 9.01 3.53 16.06
N GLN A 169 8.64 2.55 15.23
CA GLN A 169 7.45 2.54 14.37
C GLN A 169 6.24 1.79 14.98
N THR A 170 6.12 1.81 16.31
CA THR A 170 5.01 1.16 17.02
C THR A 170 3.66 1.87 16.82
N GLN A 171 3.68 3.16 16.50
CA GLN A 171 2.49 4.00 16.22
C GLN A 171 2.45 4.49 14.77
N ARG A 172 3.01 3.70 13.85
CA ARG A 172 3.00 4.00 12.41
C ARG A 172 1.58 4.14 11.87
N SER A 173 1.42 5.05 10.92
CA SER A 173 0.19 5.25 10.18
C SER A 173 0.01 4.15 9.13
N PHE A 174 1.10 3.75 8.45
CA PHE A 174 1.09 2.68 7.48
C PHE A 174 1.00 1.31 8.17
N ARG A 175 -0.24 0.88 8.43
CA ARG A 175 -0.54 -0.36 9.14
C ARG A 175 -1.61 -1.14 8.39
N THR A 176 -1.18 -2.13 7.62
CA THR A 176 -2.01 -2.86 6.64
C THR A 176 -3.14 -3.63 7.31
N SER A 177 -2.96 -4.10 8.54
CA SER A 177 -4.03 -4.76 9.32
C SER A 177 -5.25 -3.86 9.58
N HIS A 178 -5.07 -2.53 9.62
CA HIS A 178 -6.15 -1.55 9.78
C HIS A 178 -6.61 -0.95 8.46
N MET A 179 -5.67 -0.79 7.52
CA MET A 179 -5.97 -0.18 6.22
C MET A 179 -6.67 -1.16 5.27
N LEU A 180 -6.21 -2.41 5.26
CA LEU A 180 -6.54 -3.43 4.26
C LEU A 180 -6.91 -4.79 4.90
N PRO A 181 -7.83 -4.85 5.87
CA PRO A 181 -8.36 -6.13 6.35
C PRO A 181 -9.12 -6.88 5.24
N TYR A 182 -9.53 -8.11 5.51
CA TYR A 182 -10.48 -8.79 4.62
C TYR A 182 -11.73 -7.93 4.42
N ALA A 183 -12.20 -7.86 3.17
CA ALA A 183 -13.31 -7.00 2.74
C ALA A 183 -13.07 -5.50 2.94
N ALA A 184 -11.79 -5.06 2.98
CA ALA A 184 -11.47 -3.64 2.98
C ALA A 184 -12.15 -2.89 1.82
N ASN A 185 -12.62 -1.68 2.11
CA ASN A 185 -13.37 -0.86 1.16
C ASN A 185 -13.00 0.61 1.32
N LEU A 186 -12.97 1.32 0.19
CA LEU A 186 -12.86 2.77 0.13
C LEU A 186 -14.12 3.31 -0.54
N LEU A 187 -14.85 4.17 0.17
CA LEU A 187 -16.03 4.85 -0.32
C LEU A 187 -15.75 6.35 -0.40
N LEU A 188 -16.06 6.96 -1.54
CA LEU A 188 -16.02 8.41 -1.73
C LEU A 188 -17.46 8.91 -1.87
N VAL A 189 -17.93 9.67 -0.88
CA VAL A 189 -19.29 10.21 -0.83
C VAL A 189 -19.26 11.68 -1.21
N LEU A 190 -19.86 11.99 -2.37
CA LEU A 190 -20.06 13.37 -2.82
C LEU A 190 -21.42 13.86 -2.31
N TYR A 191 -21.40 14.82 -1.40
CA TYR A 191 -22.58 15.49 -0.87
C TYR A 191 -22.87 16.77 -1.67
N ASP A 192 -24.15 17.01 -1.96
CA ASP A 192 -24.65 18.30 -2.40
C ASP A 192 -25.33 19.00 -1.22
N CYS A 193 -24.70 20.05 -0.72
CA CYS A 193 -25.20 20.86 0.39
C CYS A 193 -26.09 22.03 -0.07
N GLY A 194 -26.41 22.11 -1.37
CA GLY A 194 -27.14 23.23 -1.97
C GLY A 194 -26.22 24.37 -2.39
N ASP A 195 -26.74 25.29 -3.22
CA ASP A 195 -26.04 26.49 -3.69
C ASP A 195 -24.67 26.24 -4.35
N GLY A 196 -24.46 25.03 -4.90
CA GLY A 196 -23.18 24.62 -5.50
C GLY A 196 -22.11 24.20 -4.48
N ASP A 197 -22.45 24.07 -3.19
CA ASP A 197 -21.57 23.54 -2.14
C ASP A 197 -21.49 22.00 -2.23
N LEU A 198 -20.62 21.52 -3.13
CA LEU A 198 -20.29 20.11 -3.24
C LEU A 198 -19.14 19.76 -2.29
N ARG A 199 -19.32 18.70 -1.50
CA ARG A 199 -18.33 18.23 -0.52
C ARG A 199 -18.01 16.76 -0.68
N LEU A 200 -16.75 16.37 -0.47
CA LEU A 200 -16.31 14.99 -0.69
C LEU A 200 -15.79 14.39 0.62
N GLN A 201 -16.41 13.29 1.06
CA GLN A 201 -15.98 12.53 2.24
C GLN A 201 -15.42 11.17 1.82
N PRO A 202 -14.16 10.86 2.17
CA PRO A 202 -13.63 9.51 2.04
C PRO A 202 -13.93 8.70 3.32
N LEU A 203 -14.37 7.47 3.14
CA LEU A 203 -14.51 6.48 4.20
C LEU A 203 -13.67 5.27 3.84
N LEU A 204 -12.77 4.87 4.74
CA LEU A 204 -12.01 3.63 4.63
C LEU A 204 -12.52 2.65 5.69
N ASN A 205 -12.91 1.46 5.28
CA ASN A 205 -13.50 0.45 6.16
C ASN A 205 -14.66 1.05 6.97
N GLU A 206 -15.55 1.74 6.25
CA GLU A 206 -16.74 2.41 6.76
C GLU A 206 -16.48 3.53 7.79
N LYS A 207 -15.22 3.93 7.98
CA LYS A 207 -14.83 4.99 8.91
C LYS A 207 -14.36 6.23 8.14
N PRO A 208 -14.85 7.43 8.47
CA PRO A 208 -14.37 8.67 7.87
C PRO A 208 -12.86 8.80 8.03
N VAL A 209 -12.17 9.18 6.96
CA VAL A 209 -10.75 9.54 6.97
C VAL A 209 -10.57 10.96 6.45
N THR A 210 -9.50 11.62 6.86
CA THR A 210 -9.22 13.00 6.44
C THR A 210 -8.29 12.99 5.24
N PHE A 211 -8.65 13.72 4.18
CA PHE A 211 -7.75 13.91 3.04
C PHE A 211 -6.42 14.54 3.49
N PRO A 212 -5.26 13.96 3.15
CA PRO A 212 -3.95 14.48 3.55
C PRO A 212 -3.75 15.92 3.07
N GLY A 213 -3.52 16.84 4.01
CA GLY A 213 -3.33 18.26 3.74
C GLY A 213 -4.63 19.10 3.74
N LEU A 214 -5.79 18.51 4.04
CA LEU A 214 -7.07 19.21 4.17
C LEU A 214 -7.67 19.01 5.57
N THR A 215 -7.01 19.56 6.60
CA THR A 215 -7.36 19.30 8.02
C THR A 215 -8.34 20.29 8.64
N GLU A 216 -8.67 21.39 7.95
CA GLU A 216 -9.47 22.48 8.52
C GLU A 216 -10.98 22.18 8.57
N ALA A 217 -11.47 21.30 7.69
CA ALA A 217 -12.88 20.94 7.62
C ALA A 217 -13.06 19.43 7.77
N SER A 218 -14.10 19.01 8.49
CA SER A 218 -14.48 17.58 8.63
C SER A 218 -14.84 16.94 7.30
N ILE A 219 -15.40 17.71 6.37
CA ILE A 219 -15.65 17.33 4.98
C ILE A 219 -15.28 18.52 4.08
N PRO A 220 -14.17 18.44 3.32
CA PRO A 220 -13.71 19.54 2.48
C PRO A 220 -14.58 19.74 1.24
N LEU A 221 -14.49 20.94 0.66
CA LEU A 221 -15.11 21.24 -0.63
C LEU A 221 -14.51 20.34 -1.70
N TYR A 222 -15.35 19.83 -2.61
CA TYR A 222 -14.88 18.98 -3.71
C TYR A 222 -13.83 19.70 -4.56
N GLN A 223 -13.98 21.01 -4.77
CA GLN A 223 -12.97 21.83 -5.46
C GLN A 223 -11.63 21.91 -4.72
N GLN A 224 -11.62 21.96 -3.40
CA GLN A 224 -10.38 21.92 -2.62
C GLN A 224 -9.67 20.57 -2.75
N VAL A 225 -10.44 19.48 -2.85
CA VAL A 225 -9.87 18.15 -3.12
C VAL A 225 -9.27 18.09 -4.52
N LYS A 226 -9.95 18.60 -5.54
CA LYS A 226 -9.40 18.69 -6.91
C LYS A 226 -8.13 19.53 -6.95
N GLU A 227 -8.12 20.64 -6.21
CA GLU A 227 -6.95 21.50 -6.10
C GLU A 227 -5.78 20.77 -5.45
N ARG A 228 -6.04 20.05 -4.36
CA ARG A 228 -5.03 19.26 -3.64
C ARG A 228 -4.35 18.22 -4.54
N TYR A 229 -5.10 17.62 -5.46
CA TYR A 229 -4.60 16.61 -6.38
C TYR A 229 -4.42 17.12 -7.82
N ARG A 230 -4.32 18.44 -8.04
CA ARG A 230 -4.25 19.05 -9.38
C ARG A 230 -3.12 18.47 -10.23
N GLU A 231 -1.93 18.29 -9.64
CA GLU A 231 -0.76 17.75 -10.34
C GLU A 231 -1.02 16.32 -10.85
N LEU A 232 -1.66 15.48 -10.02
CA LEU A 232 -2.04 14.13 -10.43
C LEU A 232 -3.14 14.17 -11.50
N LEU A 233 -4.17 15.01 -11.32
CA LEU A 233 -5.27 15.15 -12.27
C LEU A 233 -4.85 15.68 -13.65
N GLN A 234 -3.71 16.36 -13.75
CA GLN A 234 -3.20 16.90 -15.00
C GLN A 234 -2.04 16.08 -15.58
N GLY A 235 -1.31 15.32 -14.76
CA GLY A 235 -0.02 14.73 -15.16
C GLY A 235 0.16 13.23 -14.90
N CYS A 236 -0.71 12.56 -14.14
CA CYS A 236 -0.59 11.14 -13.83
C CYS A 236 -1.09 10.28 -15.01
N ASP A 237 -0.30 10.15 -16.08
CA ASP A 237 -0.66 9.29 -17.21
C ASP A 237 -0.12 7.88 -17.04
N PHE A 238 -0.99 6.86 -17.03
CA PHE A 238 -0.60 5.48 -16.81
C PHE A 238 0.40 4.98 -17.86
N GLU A 239 0.15 5.27 -19.14
CA GLU A 239 1.03 4.81 -20.23
C GLU A 239 2.43 5.43 -20.13
N THR A 240 2.50 6.71 -19.76
CA THR A 240 3.77 7.43 -19.62
C THR A 240 4.52 6.99 -18.36
N GLU A 241 3.83 6.88 -17.22
CA GLU A 241 4.46 6.50 -15.94
C GLU A 241 4.94 5.04 -15.95
N CYS A 242 4.24 4.17 -16.68
CA CYS A 242 4.58 2.76 -16.79
C CYS A 242 5.60 2.42 -17.89
N GLN A 243 6.05 3.40 -18.67
CA GLN A 243 7.18 3.23 -19.57
C GLN A 243 8.48 3.09 -18.77
N LEU A 244 9.34 2.16 -19.19
CA LEU A 244 10.69 2.10 -18.67
C LEU A 244 11.41 3.41 -19.00
N LEU A 245 11.96 4.05 -17.98
CA LEU A 245 12.85 5.17 -18.20
C LEU A 245 14.01 4.64 -19.04
N LYS A 246 14.14 5.16 -20.28
CA LYS A 246 15.34 4.93 -21.08
C LYS A 246 16.51 5.46 -20.27
N SER A 247 17.21 4.57 -19.59
CA SER A 247 18.35 4.93 -18.77
C SER A 247 19.34 5.74 -19.60
N LEU A 248 20.01 6.67 -18.92
CA LEU A 248 21.12 7.51 -19.35
C LEU A 248 22.35 6.72 -19.86
N VAL A 249 22.15 5.62 -20.60
CA VAL A 249 23.17 4.77 -21.22
C VAL A 249 23.93 5.50 -22.34
N LEU A 250 23.49 6.69 -22.77
CA LEU A 250 24.11 7.47 -23.84
C LEU A 250 25.02 8.63 -23.40
N ARG A 251 25.26 8.87 -22.10
CA ARG A 251 26.18 9.96 -21.67
C ARG A 251 27.61 9.54 -21.35
N ASN A 252 27.90 8.24 -21.18
CA ASN A 252 29.27 7.79 -20.85
C ASN A 252 30.04 7.14 -22.02
N THR A 253 29.45 6.98 -23.20
CA THR A 253 30.11 6.38 -24.38
C THR A 253 30.65 7.38 -25.41
N LYS A 254 30.52 8.70 -25.18
CA LYS A 254 31.05 9.74 -26.09
C LYS A 254 32.30 10.48 -25.60
N LEU A 255 32.89 10.11 -24.46
CA LEU A 255 34.04 10.81 -23.88
C LEU A 255 35.39 10.05 -23.95
N LEU A 256 35.45 8.86 -24.58
CA LEU A 256 36.69 8.06 -24.65
C LEU A 256 37.17 7.68 -26.06
N SER A 257 36.65 8.30 -27.13
CA SER A 257 37.11 8.04 -28.52
C SER A 257 37.71 9.27 -29.21
N GLY A 258 38.55 10.03 -28.51
CA GLY A 258 39.13 11.25 -29.09
C GLY A 258 40.48 11.64 -28.47
N ARG A 259 41.53 10.84 -28.71
CA ARG A 259 42.94 11.29 -28.83
C ARG A 259 43.86 10.10 -29.11
N ALA A 260 44.22 9.96 -30.39
CA ALA A 260 45.50 9.39 -30.81
C ALA A 260 45.93 10.19 -32.04
N VAL A 261 46.88 11.11 -31.82
CA VAL A 261 47.84 11.59 -32.81
C VAL A 261 49.17 11.02 -32.35
#